data_AF-X1G7J2-F1
#
_entry.id   AF-X1G7J2-F1
#
_cell.length_a   1.000
_cell.length_b   1.000
_cell.length_c   1.000
_cell.angle_alpha   90.00
_cell.angle_beta   90.00
_cell.angle_gamma   90.00
#
_symmetry.space_group_name_H-M   'P 1'
#
loop_
_entity.id
_entity.type
_entity.pdbx_description
1 polymer ?
#
loop_
_entity_poly.entity_id
_entity_poly.type
_entity_poly.pdbx_seq_one_letter_code
_entity_poly.pdbx_strand_id
1 'polypeptide(L)'
;ISYGKYIAHLANILSGGVIVQRLGDLELGRRSTHDRLTHSIVTPTLKEATPGDLSFVLPYRILYGILEMLKAMDKIAPGVYSKHTLLYGVEVKFYSSRLELSDCLETKVVNLFAAGDGAGITRGLIQASTSGIIVADEILKRRNKNK
;
A
#
# COMPACT_ATOMS: atom_id res chain seq x y z
N ILE A 1 -6.22 3.57 12.03
CA ILE A 1 -5.76 4.73 11.23
C ILE A 1 -4.55 5.43 11.88
N SER A 2 -4.59 5.77 13.18
CA SER A 2 -3.54 6.56 13.84
C SER A 2 -2.14 5.96 13.75
N TYR A 3 -2.00 4.64 13.95
CA TYR A 3 -0.71 3.96 13.85
C TYR A 3 -0.02 4.18 12.49
N GLY A 4 -0.72 3.94 11.39
CA GLY A 4 -0.19 4.18 10.04
C GLY A 4 0.14 5.65 9.78
N LYS A 5 -0.64 6.59 10.33
CA LYS A 5 -0.35 8.01 10.22
C LYS A 5 0.97 8.38 10.92
N TYR A 6 1.22 7.82 12.10
CA TYR A 6 2.49 8.04 12.81
C TYR A 6 3.69 7.46 12.05
N ILE A 7 3.55 6.26 11.49
CA ILE A 7 4.59 5.63 10.67
C ILE A 7 4.92 6.47 9.44
N ALA A 8 3.90 6.93 8.71
CA ALA A 8 4.10 7.80 7.55
C ALA A 8 4.72 9.15 7.93
N HIS A 9 4.28 9.74 9.05
CA HIS A 9 4.85 10.98 9.56
C HIS A 9 6.32 10.81 9.95
N LEU A 10 6.67 9.72 10.64
CA LEU A 10 8.06 9.42 11.02
C LEU A 10 8.96 9.23 9.79
N ALA A 11 8.48 8.54 8.75
CA ALA A 11 9.21 8.45 7.48
C ALA A 11 9.49 9.85 6.92
N ASN A 12 8.47 10.70 6.83
CA ASN A 12 8.61 12.05 6.30
C ASN A 12 9.59 12.92 7.11
N ILE A 13 9.65 12.79 8.43
CA ILE A 13 10.65 13.50 9.26
C ILE A 13 12.07 13.05 8.92
N LEU A 14 12.28 11.74 8.75
CA LEU A 14 13.62 11.17 8.58
C LEU A 14 14.19 11.34 7.18
N SER A 15 13.34 11.32 6.14
CA SER A 15 13.76 11.32 4.74
C SER A 15 13.14 12.40 3.88
N GLY A 16 12.16 13.16 4.37
CA GLY A 16 11.41 14.14 3.57
C GLY A 16 10.49 13.51 2.50
N GLY A 17 10.41 12.18 2.44
CA GLY A 17 9.68 11.45 1.41
C GLY A 17 9.95 9.94 1.47
N VAL A 18 9.89 9.25 0.33
CA VAL A 18 10.11 7.79 0.26
C VAL A 18 11.57 7.45 0.58
N ILE A 19 11.77 6.50 1.49
CA ILE A 19 13.05 5.87 1.81
C ILE A 19 13.32 4.76 0.81
N VAL A 20 14.55 4.71 0.29
CA VAL A 20 15.07 3.56 -0.45
C VAL A 20 16.25 2.93 0.28
N GLN A 21 16.27 1.60 0.39
CA GLN A 21 17.35 0.85 1.01
C GLN A 21 17.64 -0.42 0.21
N ARG A 22 18.92 -0.73 0.00
CA ARG A 22 19.33 -2.03 -0.57
C ARG A 22 19.10 -3.12 0.46
N LEU A 23 18.54 -4.25 0.05
CA LEU A 23 18.32 -5.40 0.90
C LEU A 23 19.62 -5.84 1.60
N GLY A 24 20.74 -5.86 0.87
CA GLY A 24 22.03 -6.22 1.46
C GLY A 24 22.54 -5.22 2.50
N ASP A 25 22.18 -3.94 2.41
CA ASP A 25 22.51 -2.96 3.46
C ASP A 25 21.62 -3.18 4.70
N LEU A 26 20.32 -3.48 4.48
CA LEU A 26 19.38 -3.81 5.55
C LEU A 26 19.81 -5.07 6.33
N GLU A 27 20.23 -6.14 5.65
CA GLU A 27 20.72 -7.36 6.30
C GLU A 27 21.99 -7.11 7.15
N LEU A 28 22.83 -6.16 6.72
CA LEU A 28 24.01 -5.74 7.46
C LEU A 28 23.69 -4.74 8.59
N GLY A 29 22.42 -4.42 8.81
CA GLY A 29 21.99 -3.47 9.84
C GLY A 29 22.50 -2.05 9.60
N ARG A 30 22.62 -1.63 8.32
CA ARG A 30 23.12 -0.30 7.96
C ARG A 30 22.21 0.40 6.95
N ARG A 31 22.22 1.73 7.01
CA ARG A 31 21.57 2.58 6.01
C ARG A 31 22.20 2.43 4.62
N SER A 32 21.39 2.61 3.58
CA SER A 32 21.91 2.93 2.25
C SER A 32 22.29 4.41 2.16
N THR A 33 23.22 4.72 1.27
CA THR A 33 23.70 6.08 0.94
C THR A 33 23.66 6.27 -0.57
N HIS A 34 23.71 7.51 -1.06
CA HIS A 34 23.76 7.78 -2.50
C HIS A 34 24.92 7.04 -3.17
N ASP A 35 26.12 7.13 -2.60
CA ASP A 35 27.31 6.40 -3.06
C ASP A 35 27.09 4.88 -3.12
N ARG A 36 26.44 4.29 -2.12
CA ARG A 36 26.13 2.85 -2.15
C ARG A 36 25.12 2.50 -3.25
N LEU A 37 24.16 3.37 -3.53
CA LEU A 37 23.19 3.16 -4.60
C LEU A 37 23.82 3.30 -5.99
N THR A 38 24.77 4.21 -6.19
CA THR A 38 25.47 4.35 -7.47
C THR A 38 26.32 3.13 -7.81
N HIS A 39 26.80 2.40 -6.80
CA HIS A 39 27.49 1.12 -6.96
C HIS A 39 26.53 -0.10 -7.01
N SER A 40 25.21 0.12 -7.07
CA SER A 40 24.24 -0.96 -7.25
C SER A 40 24.07 -1.33 -8.73
N ILE A 41 23.90 -2.60 -9.04
CA ILE A 41 23.53 -3.05 -10.39
C ILE A 41 22.07 -2.70 -10.75
N VAL A 42 21.22 -2.46 -9.74
CA VAL A 42 19.84 -2.01 -9.91
C VAL A 42 19.79 -0.50 -9.71
N THR A 43 19.29 0.21 -10.71
CA THR A 43 19.08 1.67 -10.65
C THR A 43 17.74 1.98 -9.99
N PRO A 44 17.68 2.89 -9.00
CA PRO A 44 16.41 3.33 -8.45
C PRO A 44 15.47 3.93 -9.50
N THR A 45 14.21 3.50 -9.53
CA THR A 45 13.22 3.99 -10.48
C THR A 45 12.54 5.27 -9.99
N LEU A 46 12.37 5.42 -8.68
CA LEU A 46 11.92 6.65 -8.03
C LEU A 46 13.14 7.52 -7.69
N LYS A 47 13.42 8.53 -8.50
CA LYS A 47 14.64 9.36 -8.40
C LYS A 47 14.65 10.25 -7.16
N GLU A 48 13.45 10.61 -6.70
CA GLU A 48 13.21 11.45 -5.53
C GLU A 48 13.30 10.66 -4.22
N ALA A 49 13.48 9.33 -4.29
CA ALA A 49 13.63 8.50 -3.11
C ALA A 49 14.96 8.79 -2.40
N THR A 50 14.89 8.98 -1.08
CA THR A 50 16.05 9.29 -0.25
C THR A 50 16.67 8.01 0.29
N PRO A 51 18.00 7.79 0.11
CA PRO A 51 18.69 6.63 0.68
C PRO A 51 18.67 6.67 2.21
N GLY A 52 18.18 5.59 2.83
CA GLY A 52 17.99 5.58 4.28
C GLY A 52 18.01 4.19 4.89
N ASP A 53 17.40 4.10 6.08
CA ASP A 53 17.26 2.87 6.84
C ASP A 53 15.79 2.68 7.23
N LEU A 54 15.17 1.63 6.69
CA LEU A 54 13.77 1.30 6.95
C LEU A 54 13.55 0.86 8.40
N SER A 55 14.58 0.39 9.10
CA SER A 55 14.48 -0.03 10.51
C SER A 55 14.18 1.12 11.47
N PHE A 56 14.42 2.38 11.05
CA PHE A 56 14.06 3.56 11.84
C PHE A 56 12.57 3.89 11.81
N VAL A 57 11.84 3.37 10.81
CA VAL A 57 10.41 3.66 10.65
C VAL A 57 9.56 2.42 10.91
N LEU A 58 9.97 1.27 10.39
CA LEU A 58 9.22 0.03 10.52
C LEU A 58 9.62 -0.70 11.81
N PRO A 59 8.65 -1.10 12.65
CA PRO A 59 8.95 -1.98 13.77
C PRO A 59 9.59 -3.28 13.29
N TYR A 60 10.51 -3.79 14.11
CA TYR A 60 11.27 -5.01 13.84
C TYR A 60 10.43 -6.17 13.32
N ARG A 61 9.26 -6.43 13.93
CA ARG A 61 8.40 -7.56 13.53
C ARG A 61 7.88 -7.45 12.09
N ILE A 62 7.57 -6.24 11.63
CA ILE A 62 7.13 -6.01 10.24
C ILE A 62 8.31 -6.19 9.29
N LEU A 63 9.45 -5.59 9.63
CA LEU A 63 10.67 -5.69 8.82
C LEU A 63 11.14 -7.14 8.68
N TYR A 64 11.16 -7.89 9.77
CA TYR A 64 11.51 -9.31 9.79
C TYR A 64 10.55 -10.14 8.93
N GLY A 65 9.23 -9.88 9.01
CA GLY A 65 8.25 -10.54 8.15
C GLY A 65 8.47 -10.26 6.66
N ILE A 66 8.87 -9.04 6.28
CA ILE A 66 9.25 -8.70 4.89
C ILE A 66 10.48 -9.52 4.46
N LEU A 67 11.50 -9.62 5.31
CA LEU A 67 12.71 -10.41 5.02
C LEU A 67 12.38 -11.90 4.84
N GLU A 68 11.58 -12.48 5.72
CA GLU A 68 11.13 -13.88 5.61
C GLU A 68 10.33 -14.12 4.33
N MET A 69 9.42 -13.20 4.00
CA MET A 69 8.63 -13.26 2.76
C MET A 69 9.54 -13.22 1.53
N LEU A 70 10.46 -12.27 1.43
CA LEU A 70 11.36 -12.15 0.28
C LEU A 70 12.26 -13.39 0.16
N LYS A 71 12.75 -13.93 1.28
CA LYS A 71 13.56 -15.15 1.31
C LYS A 71 12.75 -16.38 0.87
N ALA A 72 11.48 -16.46 1.24
CA ALA A 72 10.59 -17.52 0.78
C ALA A 72 10.27 -17.38 -0.72
N MET A 73 10.03 -16.15 -1.19
CA MET A 73 9.76 -15.85 -2.60
C MET A 73 10.94 -16.18 -3.51
N ASP A 74 12.18 -16.05 -3.03
CA ASP A 74 13.38 -16.38 -3.81
C ASP A 74 13.42 -17.84 -4.28
N LYS A 75 12.76 -18.76 -3.55
CA LYS A 75 12.61 -20.16 -3.97
C LYS A 75 11.73 -20.34 -5.21
N ILE A 76 10.83 -19.38 -5.46
CA ILE A 76 9.86 -19.39 -6.56
C ILE A 76 10.36 -18.50 -7.71
N ALA A 77 10.95 -17.35 -7.37
CA ALA A 77 11.49 -16.37 -8.29
C ALA A 77 12.93 -16.02 -7.89
N PRO A 78 13.92 -16.78 -8.38
CA PRO A 78 15.32 -16.59 -8.00
C PRO A 78 15.82 -15.18 -8.31
N GLY A 79 16.48 -14.55 -7.34
CA GLY A 79 17.03 -13.21 -7.44
C GLY A 79 16.20 -12.14 -6.74
N VAL A 80 14.98 -12.46 -6.29
CA VAL A 80 14.15 -11.55 -5.48
C VAL A 80 14.85 -11.21 -4.15
N TYR A 81 15.54 -12.16 -3.54
CA TYR A 81 16.32 -11.94 -2.30
C TYR A 81 17.79 -11.58 -2.58
N SER A 82 18.06 -10.87 -3.68
CA SER A 82 19.40 -10.36 -3.99
C SER A 82 19.81 -9.21 -3.08
N LYS A 83 21.09 -9.12 -2.74
CA LYS A 83 21.66 -7.96 -2.01
C LYS A 83 21.42 -6.61 -2.72
N HIS A 84 21.19 -6.65 -4.03
CA HIS A 84 20.91 -5.49 -4.87
C HIS A 84 19.41 -5.14 -4.98
N THR A 85 18.52 -5.96 -4.42
CA THR A 85 17.08 -5.66 -4.35
C THR A 85 16.88 -4.34 -3.62
N LEU A 86 16.14 -3.41 -4.23
CA LEU A 86 15.81 -2.12 -3.64
C LEU A 86 14.46 -2.20 -2.94
N LEU A 87 14.45 -1.88 -1.65
CA LEU A 87 13.26 -1.76 -0.84
C LEU A 87 12.85 -0.29 -0.76
N TYR A 88 11.63 0.02 -1.18
CA TYR A 88 11.04 1.35 -1.04
C TYR A 88 10.02 1.35 0.08
N GLY A 89 10.10 2.34 0.95
CA GLY A 89 9.17 2.47 2.06
C GLY A 89 9.08 3.88 2.63
N VAL A 90 8.11 4.18 3.48
CA VAL A 90 7.05 3.26 3.91
C VAL A 90 5.77 3.56 3.13
N GLU A 91 5.18 2.52 2.53
CA GLU A 91 3.84 2.61 1.95
C GLU A 91 2.80 2.36 3.04
N VAL A 92 1.92 3.34 3.27
CA VAL A 92 0.80 3.22 4.21
C VAL A 92 -0.49 3.45 3.46
N LYS A 93 -1.35 2.42 3.42
CA LYS A 93 -2.73 2.55 2.93
C LYS A 93 -3.70 2.61 4.09
N PHE A 94 -4.43 3.71 4.18
CA PHE A 94 -5.52 3.83 5.14
C PHE A 94 -6.74 3.09 4.61
N TYR A 95 -7.16 2.05 5.30
CA TYR A 95 -8.41 1.39 4.98
C TYR A 95 -9.58 2.33 5.28
N SER A 96 -10.53 2.38 4.34
CA SER A 96 -11.84 2.95 4.60
C SER A 96 -12.59 2.06 5.60
N SER A 97 -13.38 2.68 6.48
CA SER A 97 -14.34 1.96 7.31
C SER A 97 -15.27 1.18 6.40
N ARG A 98 -15.33 -0.15 6.57
CA ARG A 98 -16.28 -0.99 5.82
C ARG A 98 -17.69 -0.58 6.21
N LEU A 99 -18.39 0.12 5.31
CA LEU A 99 -19.75 0.57 5.57
C LEU A 99 -20.67 -0.65 5.65
N GLU A 100 -21.65 -0.58 6.55
CA GLU A 100 -22.78 -1.51 6.54
C GLU A 100 -23.71 -1.09 5.40
N LEU A 101 -23.88 -1.99 4.43
CA LEU A 101 -24.63 -1.76 3.21
C LEU A 101 -25.62 -2.91 2.97
N SER A 102 -26.73 -2.60 2.32
CA SER A 102 -27.66 -3.60 1.79
C SER A 102 -27.10 -4.31 0.55
N ASP A 103 -27.83 -5.30 0.02
CA ASP A 103 -27.47 -6.01 -1.21
C ASP A 103 -27.42 -5.10 -2.46
N CYS A 104 -28.11 -3.96 -2.42
CA CYS A 104 -28.05 -2.94 -3.46
C CYS A 104 -27.08 -1.79 -3.14
N LEU A 105 -26.21 -2.00 -2.14
CA LEU A 105 -25.16 -1.07 -1.72
C LEU A 105 -25.68 0.26 -1.16
N GLU A 106 -26.89 0.23 -0.59
CA GLU A 106 -27.48 1.35 0.12
C GLU A 106 -27.02 1.36 1.58
N THR A 107 -26.74 2.55 2.09
CA THR A 107 -26.41 2.75 3.51
C THR A 107 -27.66 2.68 4.38
N LYS A 108 -27.50 2.82 5.70
CA LYS A 108 -28.64 3.01 6.63
C LYS A 108 -29.44 4.28 6.35
N VAL A 109 -28.87 5.23 5.61
CA VAL A 109 -29.57 6.45 5.17
C VAL A 109 -30.24 6.16 3.84
N VAL A 110 -31.57 6.29 3.82
CA VAL A 110 -32.39 6.02 2.63
C VAL A 110 -31.97 6.92 1.47
N ASN A 111 -31.85 6.32 0.29
CA ASN A 111 -31.36 6.91 -0.96
C ASN A 111 -29.92 7.44 -0.91
N LEU A 112 -29.13 7.01 0.08
CA LEU A 112 -27.68 7.22 0.10
C LEU A 112 -26.96 5.90 -0.16
N PHE A 113 -26.30 5.82 -1.31
CA PHE A 113 -25.56 4.65 -1.76
C PHE A 113 -24.06 4.86 -1.62
N ALA A 114 -23.32 3.77 -1.38
CA ALA A 114 -21.87 3.79 -1.35
C ALA A 114 -21.30 2.71 -2.28
N ALA A 115 -20.43 3.12 -3.20
CA ALA A 115 -19.78 2.24 -4.17
C ALA A 115 -18.27 2.52 -4.24
N GLY A 116 -17.53 1.60 -4.86
CA GLY A 116 -16.09 1.69 -5.04
C GLY A 116 -15.28 1.37 -3.77
N ASP A 117 -13.96 1.49 -3.89
CA ASP A 117 -13.04 1.08 -2.82
C ASP A 117 -13.20 1.95 -1.56
N GLY A 118 -13.69 3.19 -1.73
CA GLY A 118 -14.03 4.11 -0.63
C GLY A 118 -15.15 3.60 0.27
N ALA A 119 -16.03 2.72 -0.21
CA ALA A 119 -17.06 2.08 0.61
C ALA A 119 -16.51 0.91 1.46
N GLY A 120 -15.26 0.49 1.22
CA GLY A 120 -14.59 -0.60 1.93
C GLY A 120 -15.09 -2.01 1.57
N ILE A 121 -15.86 -2.14 0.48
CA ILE A 121 -16.44 -3.41 0.01
C ILE A 121 -15.79 -3.97 -1.27
N THR A 122 -14.99 -3.17 -1.97
CA THR A 122 -14.26 -3.57 -3.18
C THR A 122 -12.76 -3.44 -2.97
N ARG A 123 -11.98 -4.19 -3.77
CA ARG A 123 -10.51 -4.16 -3.79
C ARG A 123 -10.02 -4.26 -5.23
N GLY A 124 -10.12 -3.15 -5.94
CA GLY A 124 -9.56 -3.01 -7.28
C GLY A 124 -10.56 -2.57 -8.33
N LEU A 125 -10.02 -2.21 -9.49
CA LEU A 125 -10.72 -1.51 -10.57
C LEU A 125 -12.02 -2.20 -10.99
N ILE A 126 -11.98 -3.52 -11.23
CA ILE A 126 -13.14 -4.28 -11.70
C ILE A 126 -14.24 -4.26 -10.64
N GLN A 127 -13.93 -4.65 -9.40
CA GLN A 127 -14.92 -4.71 -8.32
C GLN A 127 -15.53 -3.33 -8.05
N ALA A 128 -14.70 -2.28 -7.99
CA ALA A 128 -15.15 -0.91 -7.80
C ALA A 128 -16.11 -0.48 -8.92
N SER A 129 -15.79 -0.80 -10.18
CA SER A 129 -16.65 -0.47 -11.32
C SER A 129 -17.97 -1.23 -11.28
N THR A 130 -17.94 -2.54 -11.00
CA THR A 130 -19.15 -3.36 -10.87
C THR A 130 -20.07 -2.85 -9.76
N SER A 131 -19.51 -2.41 -8.63
CA SER A 131 -20.33 -1.82 -7.56
C SER A 131 -21.07 -0.55 -7.99
N GLY A 132 -20.47 0.26 -8.87
CA GLY A 132 -21.13 1.43 -9.45
C GLY A 132 -22.32 1.05 -10.34
N ILE A 133 -22.20 -0.04 -11.11
CA ILE A 133 -23.30 -0.56 -11.95
C ILE A 133 -24.46 -1.03 -11.07
N ILE A 134 -24.20 -1.77 -9.99
CA ILE A 134 -25.23 -2.24 -9.05
C ILE A 134 -26.04 -1.07 -8.48
N VAL A 135 -25.35 -0.02 -8.02
CA VAL A 135 -25.99 1.19 -7.51
C VAL A 135 -26.80 1.91 -8.60
N ALA A 136 -26.25 2.05 -9.79
CA ALA A 136 -26.93 2.71 -10.90
C ALA A 136 -28.22 1.98 -11.30
N ASP A 137 -28.19 0.66 -11.38
CA ASP A 137 -29.36 -0.17 -11.69
C ASP A 137 -30.45 -0.02 -10.64
N GLU A 138 -30.10 0.02 -9.36
CA GLU A 138 -31.07 0.22 -8.28
C GLU A 138 -31.72 1.61 -8.33
N ILE A 139 -30.92 2.65 -8.57
CA ILE A 139 -31.42 4.02 -8.73
C ILE A 139 -32.39 4.09 -9.92
N LEU A 140 -32.05 3.47 -11.05
CA LEU A 140 -32.93 3.43 -12.23
C LEU A 140 -34.23 2.69 -11.96
N LYS A 141 -34.18 1.54 -11.27
CA LYS A 141 -35.36 0.77 -10.87
C LYS A 141 -36.31 1.60 -9.99
N ARG A 142 -35.78 2.30 -8.97
CA ARG A 142 -36.59 3.16 -8.09
C ARG A 142 -37.20 4.35 -8.82
N ARG A 143 -36.42 5.01 -9.69
CA ARG A 143 -36.90 6.13 -10.50
C ARG A 143 -38.06 5.74 -11.41
N ASN A 144 -38.00 4.55 -12.01
CA ASN A 144 -39.03 4.06 -12.92
C ASN A 144 -40.31 3.59 -12.21
N LYS A 145 -40.24 3.18 -10.93
CA LYS A 145 -41.44 2.87 -10.11
C LYS A 145 -42.18 4.12 -9.63
N ASN A 146 -41.50 5.26 -9.57
CA ASN A 146 -42.08 6.55 -9.16
C ASN A 146 -42.60 7.37 -10.36
N LYS A 147 -42.58 6.81 -11.57
CA LYS A 147 -43.27 7.32 -12.76
C LYS A 147 -44.59 6.59 -12.93
#